data_AF-A0A7W8PK75-F1
#
_entry.id   AF-A0A7W8PK75-F1
#
_cell.length_a   1.000
_cell.length_b   1.000
_cell.length_c   1.000
_cell.angle_alpha   90.00
_cell.angle_beta   90.00
_cell.angle_gamma   90.00
#
_symmetry.space_group_name_H-M   'P 1'
#
loop_
_entity.id
_entity.type
_entity.pdbx_description
1 polymer ?
#
loop_
_entity_poly.entity_id
_entity_poly.type
_entity_poly.pdbx_seq_one_letter_code
_entity_poly.pdbx_strand_id
1 'polypeptide(L)'
;MADYPAPKEGDWIARDFRFHTGEVMPEVRLHYRTIGDPSGEPVLVLHGTTGTGAGMLTPAFAGELFGPGQPLDANNYFIVLPDGIGAGGSSRPSDGLRTRFPAYNYDDMVLAQYRLLTEGLGIRHLRLLIGNSMGGMHAWIWAVRYPDFMDALVPMASQPTEMSGRNWMLRRMLTEMVRDDPEYLDGNYASPPRSLRIASAFFALATNGGTLAYQKAAPTMELADNFLDTLLAQPFTLDANDFLYQWGASRGYNPAPGLEQIRAMVLAINAADDERYPPETGLMEHAMQHVRHGRLLLIPASEDTCGHGTNGLARFYKAELQELLQSAPRRASR
;
A
#
# COMPACT_ATOMS: atom_id res chain seq x y z
N MET A 1 10.61 13.14 -19.49
CA MET A 1 9.63 12.06 -19.78
C MET A 1 10.16 10.81 -19.10
N ALA A 2 9.31 9.94 -18.58
CA ALA A 2 9.78 8.70 -18.00
C ALA A 2 10.30 7.77 -19.10
N ASP A 3 11.40 7.06 -18.86
CA ASP A 3 12.07 6.23 -19.88
C ASP A 3 11.40 4.86 -20.10
N TYR A 4 10.14 4.69 -19.68
CA TYR A 4 9.37 3.46 -19.80
C TYR A 4 8.05 3.69 -20.58
N PRO A 5 7.40 2.62 -21.11
CA PRO A 5 6.15 2.75 -21.86
C PRO A 5 5.07 3.53 -21.12
N ALA A 6 4.25 4.29 -21.85
CA ALA A 6 3.17 5.06 -21.22
C ALA A 6 2.16 4.13 -20.51
N PRO A 7 1.70 4.48 -19.29
CA PRO A 7 0.64 3.73 -18.62
C PRO A 7 -0.64 3.69 -19.44
N LYS A 8 -1.28 2.52 -19.48
CA LYS A 8 -2.64 2.33 -19.99
C LYS A 8 -3.58 2.15 -18.81
N GLU A 9 -4.76 2.74 -18.87
CA GLU A 9 -5.78 2.63 -17.83
C GLU A 9 -6.92 1.71 -18.27
N GLY A 10 -7.57 1.06 -17.32
CA GLY A 10 -8.74 0.22 -17.56
C GLY A 10 -9.61 0.09 -16.32
N ASP A 11 -10.87 -0.26 -16.55
CA ASP A 11 -11.83 -0.60 -15.51
C ASP A 11 -12.31 -2.03 -15.73
N TRP A 12 -12.44 -2.79 -14.65
CA TRP A 12 -13.07 -4.11 -14.65
C TRP A 12 -14.17 -4.17 -13.58
N ILE A 13 -15.28 -4.84 -13.90
CA ILE A 13 -16.43 -4.95 -13.01
C ILE A 13 -16.45 -6.34 -12.38
N ALA A 14 -16.18 -6.40 -11.08
CA ALA A 14 -16.42 -7.59 -10.27
C ALA A 14 -17.92 -7.71 -9.98
N ARG A 15 -18.59 -8.65 -10.64
CA ARG A 15 -20.01 -8.94 -10.38
C ARG A 15 -20.17 -9.74 -9.09
N ASP A 16 -21.30 -9.50 -8.41
CA ASP A 16 -21.74 -10.21 -7.21
C ASP A 16 -20.65 -10.31 -6.13
N PHE A 17 -20.00 -9.17 -5.86
CA PHE A 17 -18.89 -9.11 -4.92
C PHE A 17 -19.41 -9.24 -3.48
N ARG A 18 -19.07 -10.36 -2.84
CA ARG A 18 -19.40 -10.63 -1.44
C ARG A 18 -18.27 -10.16 -0.53
N PHE A 19 -18.59 -9.23 0.36
CA PHE A 19 -17.68 -8.75 1.40
C PHE A 19 -17.62 -9.74 2.57
N HIS A 20 -16.59 -9.61 3.42
CA HIS A 20 -16.41 -10.42 4.62
C HIS A 20 -17.61 -10.30 5.59
N THR A 21 -18.35 -9.20 5.55
CA THR A 21 -19.58 -8.99 6.34
C THR A 21 -20.76 -9.86 5.87
N GLY A 22 -20.65 -10.49 4.70
CA GLY A 22 -21.70 -11.25 4.04
C GLY A 22 -22.56 -10.43 3.08
N GLU A 23 -22.49 -9.10 3.14
CA GLU A 23 -23.12 -8.18 2.17
C GLU A 23 -22.61 -8.44 0.75
N VAL A 24 -23.48 -8.22 -0.23
CA VAL A 24 -23.16 -8.42 -1.65
C VAL A 24 -23.46 -7.15 -2.41
N MET A 25 -22.46 -6.62 -3.11
CA MET A 25 -22.68 -5.59 -4.13
C MET A 25 -22.83 -6.25 -5.51
N PRO A 26 -23.87 -5.89 -6.29
CA PRO A 26 -24.04 -6.41 -7.64
C PRO A 26 -22.83 -6.13 -8.55
N GLU A 27 -22.21 -4.97 -8.39
CA GLU A 27 -21.06 -4.52 -9.17
C GLU A 27 -20.08 -3.76 -8.27
N VAL A 28 -18.81 -4.18 -8.28
CA VAL A 28 -17.68 -3.43 -7.74
C VAL A 28 -16.73 -3.13 -8.89
N ARG A 29 -16.51 -1.84 -9.19
CA ARG A 29 -15.55 -1.39 -10.19
C ARG A 29 -14.15 -1.41 -9.60
N LEU A 30 -13.22 -2.02 -10.32
CA LEU A 30 -11.79 -1.99 -10.06
C LEU A 30 -11.11 -1.25 -11.21
N HIS A 31 -10.62 -0.06 -10.90
CA HIS A 31 -9.78 0.72 -11.80
C HIS A 31 -8.33 0.28 -11.66
N TYR A 32 -7.61 0.21 -12.77
CA TYR A 32 -6.21 -0.19 -12.75
C TYR A 32 -5.40 0.46 -13.87
N ARG A 33 -4.09 0.47 -13.67
CA ARG A 33 -3.10 0.88 -14.66
C ARG A 33 -2.21 -0.30 -15.03
N THR A 34 -1.79 -0.33 -16.27
CA THR A 34 -0.80 -1.30 -16.75
C THR A 34 0.33 -0.63 -17.49
N ILE A 35 1.54 -1.13 -17.33
CA ILE A 35 2.75 -0.68 -18.04
C ILE A 35 3.44 -1.91 -18.62
N GLY A 36 3.91 -1.80 -19.86
CA GLY A 36 4.51 -2.91 -20.60
C GLY A 36 3.51 -3.71 -21.44
N ASP A 37 4.02 -4.71 -22.14
CA ASP A 37 3.21 -5.59 -22.99
C ASP A 37 2.56 -6.71 -22.15
N PRO A 38 1.25 -7.03 -22.34
CA PRO A 38 0.59 -8.15 -21.66
C PRO A 38 1.26 -9.53 -21.83
N SER A 39 2.15 -9.73 -22.81
CA SER A 39 2.95 -10.95 -22.93
C SER A 39 4.18 -10.98 -22.01
N GLY A 40 4.52 -9.88 -21.35
CA GLY A 40 5.61 -9.79 -20.37
C GLY A 40 5.32 -10.55 -19.09
N GLU A 41 6.36 -10.80 -18.29
CA GLU A 41 6.21 -11.47 -17.00
C GLU A 41 5.32 -10.61 -16.05
N PRO A 42 4.21 -11.12 -15.49
CA PRO A 42 3.29 -10.28 -14.71
C PRO A 42 3.85 -9.84 -13.36
N VAL A 43 3.71 -8.56 -13.04
CA VAL A 43 4.11 -7.97 -11.75
C VAL A 43 2.95 -7.17 -11.17
N LEU A 44 2.63 -7.39 -9.90
CA LEU A 44 1.62 -6.61 -9.18
C LEU A 44 2.29 -5.59 -8.24
N VAL A 45 1.92 -4.32 -8.39
CA VAL A 45 2.41 -3.22 -7.54
C VAL A 45 1.24 -2.62 -6.75
N LEU A 46 1.30 -2.69 -5.43
CA LEU A 46 0.22 -2.26 -4.53
C LEU A 46 0.57 -0.97 -3.74
N HIS A 47 -0.36 -0.03 -3.74
CA HIS A 47 -0.23 1.29 -3.10
C HIS A 47 -0.54 1.28 -1.58
N GLY A 48 -0.21 2.38 -0.89
CA GLY A 48 -0.53 2.61 0.53
C GLY A 48 -1.98 3.08 0.78
N THR A 49 -2.38 3.19 2.05
CA THR A 49 -3.80 3.33 2.48
C THR A 49 -4.63 4.37 1.72
N THR A 50 -4.09 5.58 1.55
CA THR A 50 -4.80 6.71 0.91
C THR A 50 -4.29 6.96 -0.52
N GLY A 51 -3.48 6.05 -1.06
CA GLY A 51 -2.86 6.17 -2.37
C GLY A 51 -3.72 5.58 -3.49
N THR A 52 -3.13 5.53 -4.69
CA THR A 52 -3.69 4.91 -5.89
C THR A 52 -2.55 4.23 -6.67
N GLY A 53 -2.88 3.42 -7.68
CA GLY A 53 -1.89 2.88 -8.61
C GLY A 53 -1.09 3.98 -9.32
N ALA A 54 -1.74 5.12 -9.64
CA ALA A 54 -1.05 6.30 -10.17
C ALA A 54 -0.01 6.88 -9.20
N GLY A 55 -0.29 6.81 -7.89
CA GLY A 55 0.62 7.28 -6.84
C GLY A 55 1.96 6.53 -6.78
N MET A 56 2.07 5.38 -7.45
CA MET A 56 3.32 4.63 -7.58
C MET A 56 4.16 5.06 -8.79
N LEU A 57 3.66 5.94 -9.67
CA LEU A 57 4.33 6.37 -10.90
C LEU A 57 5.30 7.55 -10.69
N THR A 58 5.80 7.72 -9.47
CA THR A 58 6.71 8.82 -9.14
C THR A 58 8.11 8.59 -9.73
N PRO A 59 8.91 9.65 -9.94
CA PRO A 59 10.32 9.50 -10.32
C PRO A 59 11.13 8.65 -9.34
N ALA A 60 10.82 8.74 -8.03
CA ALA A 60 11.57 8.03 -6.99
C ALA A 60 11.22 6.54 -6.85
N PHE A 61 10.08 6.11 -7.41
CA PHE A 61 9.66 4.71 -7.44
C PHE A 61 9.71 4.16 -8.86
N ALA A 62 8.75 4.51 -9.71
CA ALA A 62 8.67 4.00 -11.08
C ALA A 62 9.85 4.45 -11.95
N GLY A 63 10.34 5.68 -11.76
CA GLY A 63 11.51 6.18 -12.49
C GLY A 63 12.82 5.46 -12.17
N GLU A 64 12.87 4.71 -11.07
CA GLU A 64 14.02 3.93 -10.61
C GLU A 64 13.84 2.42 -10.83
N LEU A 65 12.61 1.98 -11.14
CA LEU A 65 12.25 0.57 -11.27
C LEU A 65 11.81 0.14 -12.66
N PHE A 66 11.15 0.98 -13.45
CA PHE A 66 10.40 0.54 -14.65
C PHE A 66 11.11 0.78 -15.99
N GLY A 67 12.19 1.55 -16.00
CA GLY A 67 12.98 1.87 -17.21
C GLY A 67 13.88 0.74 -17.72
N PRO A 68 14.46 0.88 -18.92
CA PRO A 68 15.36 -0.08 -19.51
C PRO A 68 16.49 -0.50 -18.57
N GLY A 69 16.64 -1.80 -18.33
CA GLY A 69 17.67 -2.36 -17.45
C GLY A 69 17.45 -2.14 -15.95
N GLN A 70 16.34 -1.53 -15.54
CA GLN A 70 15.95 -1.41 -14.13
C GLN A 70 15.27 -2.71 -13.63
N PRO A 71 15.13 -2.91 -12.30
CA PRO A 71 14.68 -4.19 -11.76
C PRO A 71 13.34 -4.69 -12.30
N LEU A 72 12.42 -3.78 -12.60
CA LEU A 72 11.10 -4.03 -13.14
C LEU A 72 10.95 -3.41 -14.54
N ASP A 73 12.00 -3.49 -15.37
CA ASP A 73 12.00 -3.01 -16.75
C ASP A 73 10.72 -3.42 -17.51
N ALA A 74 9.89 -2.43 -17.82
CA ALA A 74 8.59 -2.61 -18.45
C ALA A 74 8.65 -3.06 -19.92
N ASN A 75 9.84 -3.21 -20.51
CA ASN A 75 10.00 -3.92 -21.77
C ASN A 75 9.94 -5.46 -21.60
N ASN A 76 10.15 -5.96 -20.38
CA ASN A 76 10.15 -7.40 -20.06
C ASN A 76 8.96 -7.79 -19.15
N TYR A 77 8.47 -6.85 -18.35
CA TYR A 77 7.40 -7.10 -17.37
C TYR A 77 6.08 -6.44 -17.79
N PHE A 78 4.98 -7.13 -17.46
CA PHE A 78 3.64 -6.57 -17.48
C PHE A 78 3.26 -6.11 -16.06
N ILE A 79 3.39 -4.81 -15.80
CA ILE A 79 3.23 -4.24 -14.46
C ILE A 79 1.79 -3.79 -14.30
N VAL A 80 1.08 -4.34 -13.31
CA VAL A 80 -0.31 -4.00 -12.97
C VAL A 80 -0.33 -3.21 -11.67
N LEU A 81 -0.98 -2.04 -11.69
CA LEU A 81 -1.14 -1.13 -10.55
C LEU A 81 -2.63 -0.84 -10.34
N PRO A 82 -3.36 -1.68 -9.59
CA PRO A 82 -4.77 -1.44 -9.32
C PRO A 82 -4.96 -0.33 -8.29
N ASP A 83 -6.06 0.42 -8.42
CA ASP A 83 -6.62 1.21 -7.32
C ASP A 83 -7.44 0.26 -6.42
N GLY A 84 -7.20 0.29 -5.11
CA GLY A 84 -7.96 -0.52 -4.15
C GLY A 84 -9.42 -0.08 -4.04
N ILE A 85 -10.29 -0.97 -3.56
CA ILE A 85 -11.66 -0.58 -3.14
C ILE A 85 -11.55 0.59 -2.16
N GLY A 86 -12.36 1.63 -2.37
CA GLY A 86 -12.29 2.86 -1.58
C GLY A 86 -11.28 3.89 -2.08
N ALA A 87 -10.55 3.65 -3.17
CA ALA A 87 -9.50 4.55 -3.66
C ALA A 87 -9.59 4.82 -5.17
N GLY A 88 -9.11 6.00 -5.57
CA GLY A 88 -8.92 6.38 -6.97
C GLY A 88 -10.17 6.21 -7.83
N GLY A 89 -10.02 5.48 -8.95
CA GLY A 89 -11.13 5.16 -9.86
C GLY A 89 -11.97 3.95 -9.45
N SER A 90 -11.55 3.18 -8.45
CA SER A 90 -12.31 2.02 -7.97
C SER A 90 -13.53 2.45 -7.15
N SER A 91 -14.52 1.56 -7.03
CA SER A 91 -15.74 1.83 -6.23
C SER A 91 -15.38 2.23 -4.81
N ARG A 92 -15.97 3.33 -4.34
CA ARG A 92 -15.67 3.93 -3.04
C ARG A 92 -16.90 4.58 -2.39
N PRO A 93 -16.92 4.76 -1.05
CA PRO A 93 -18.02 5.40 -0.35
C PRO A 93 -18.48 6.73 -0.96
N SER A 94 -17.54 7.58 -1.38
CA SER A 94 -17.83 8.90 -1.96
C SER A 94 -18.56 8.87 -3.31
N ASP A 95 -18.68 7.71 -3.97
CA ASP A 95 -19.44 7.53 -5.21
C ASP A 95 -20.98 7.52 -4.99
N GLY A 96 -21.44 7.88 -3.79
CA GLY A 96 -22.85 8.15 -3.48
C GLY A 96 -23.47 7.26 -2.41
N LEU A 97 -22.81 6.15 -2.05
CA LEU A 97 -23.29 5.28 -0.97
C LEU A 97 -22.97 5.84 0.42
N ARG A 98 -21.91 6.66 0.56
CA ARG A 98 -21.43 7.21 1.84
C ARG A 98 -21.26 6.08 2.86
N THR A 99 -21.82 6.23 4.05
CA THR A 99 -21.81 5.24 5.14
C THR A 99 -22.66 3.99 4.86
N ARG A 100 -23.40 3.94 3.74
CA ARG A 100 -24.09 2.72 3.28
C ARG A 100 -23.22 1.86 2.36
N PHE A 101 -21.99 2.27 2.05
CA PHE A 101 -21.05 1.39 1.34
C PHE A 101 -20.73 0.20 2.25
N PRO A 102 -20.70 -1.05 1.75
CA PRO A 102 -20.38 -2.20 2.59
C PRO A 102 -19.03 -2.04 3.28
N ALA A 103 -18.97 -2.37 4.58
CA ALA A 103 -17.72 -2.28 5.31
C ALA A 103 -16.72 -3.30 4.75
N TYR A 104 -15.68 -2.82 4.07
CA TYR A 104 -14.62 -3.67 3.54
C TYR A 104 -13.43 -3.73 4.49
N ASN A 105 -12.73 -4.86 4.47
CA ASN A 105 -11.44 -5.02 5.12
C ASN A 105 -10.35 -5.38 4.10
N TYR A 106 -9.12 -5.61 4.57
CA TYR A 106 -8.03 -6.01 3.67
C TYR A 106 -8.24 -7.36 2.98
N ASP A 107 -8.98 -8.31 3.56
CA ASP A 107 -9.30 -9.58 2.88
C ASP A 107 -10.20 -9.38 1.67
N ASP A 108 -11.15 -8.45 1.76
CA ASP A 108 -12.00 -8.04 0.64
C ASP A 108 -11.17 -7.36 -0.46
N MET A 109 -10.28 -6.45 -0.08
CA MET A 109 -9.42 -5.76 -1.03
C MET A 109 -8.49 -6.74 -1.77
N VAL A 110 -7.93 -7.72 -1.07
CA VAL A 110 -7.11 -8.78 -1.65
C VAL A 110 -7.94 -9.72 -2.54
N LEU A 111 -9.16 -10.06 -2.15
CA LEU A 111 -10.07 -10.82 -3.00
C LEU A 111 -10.38 -10.06 -4.30
N ALA A 112 -10.62 -8.75 -4.21
CA ALA A 112 -10.88 -7.91 -5.37
C ALA A 112 -9.68 -7.88 -6.33
N GLN A 113 -8.46 -7.70 -5.81
CA GLN A 113 -7.22 -7.78 -6.59
C GLN A 113 -7.07 -9.17 -7.25
N TYR A 114 -7.34 -10.24 -6.51
CA TYR A 114 -7.25 -11.61 -7.03
C TYR A 114 -8.22 -11.84 -8.18
N ARG A 115 -9.47 -11.42 -8.04
CA ARG A 115 -10.49 -11.51 -9.09
C ARG A 115 -10.13 -10.65 -10.30
N LEU A 116 -9.65 -9.43 -10.11
CA LEU A 116 -9.16 -8.60 -11.22
C LEU A 116 -8.06 -9.32 -12.01
N LEU A 117 -7.05 -9.87 -11.33
CA LEU A 117 -5.95 -10.54 -12.00
C LEU A 117 -6.42 -11.80 -12.74
N THR A 118 -7.20 -12.65 -12.09
CA THR A 118 -7.58 -13.97 -12.62
C THR A 118 -8.75 -13.92 -13.60
N GLU A 119 -9.83 -13.23 -13.26
CA GLU A 119 -11.05 -13.13 -14.05
C GLU A 119 -10.98 -11.99 -15.07
N GLY A 120 -10.37 -10.85 -14.71
CA GLY A 120 -10.31 -9.65 -15.55
C GLY A 120 -9.14 -9.65 -16.53
N LEU A 121 -7.93 -9.93 -16.05
CA LEU A 121 -6.69 -9.86 -16.85
C LEU A 121 -6.16 -11.22 -17.30
N GLY A 122 -6.76 -12.32 -16.83
CA GLY A 122 -6.34 -13.68 -17.20
C GLY A 122 -4.96 -14.09 -16.64
N ILE A 123 -4.43 -13.35 -15.68
CA ILE A 123 -3.14 -13.62 -15.02
C ILE A 123 -3.34 -14.76 -14.02
N ARG A 124 -2.54 -15.81 -14.15
CA ARG A 124 -2.58 -17.01 -13.31
C ARG A 124 -1.39 -17.14 -12.35
N HIS A 125 -0.33 -16.39 -12.61
CA HIS A 125 0.90 -16.42 -11.83
C HIS A 125 1.63 -15.08 -11.98
N LEU A 126 2.19 -14.59 -10.88
CA LEU A 126 3.00 -13.38 -10.83
C LEU A 126 4.48 -13.74 -10.73
N ARG A 127 5.31 -13.03 -11.48
CA ARG A 127 6.74 -12.99 -11.21
C ARG A 127 7.00 -12.37 -9.83
N LEU A 128 6.31 -11.27 -9.54
CA LEU A 128 6.50 -10.51 -8.32
C LEU A 128 5.19 -9.87 -7.88
N LEU A 129 4.96 -9.88 -6.56
CA LEU A 129 4.05 -8.96 -5.91
C LEU A 129 4.86 -8.06 -4.96
N ILE A 130 4.84 -6.76 -5.22
CA ILE A 130 5.48 -5.73 -4.40
C ILE A 130 4.43 -4.74 -3.88
N GLY A 131 4.48 -4.38 -2.60
CA GLY A 131 3.47 -3.51 -2.03
C GLY A 131 4.01 -2.64 -0.90
N ASN A 132 3.55 -1.39 -0.85
CA ASN A 132 3.97 -0.42 0.15
C ASN A 132 2.89 -0.19 1.22
N SER A 133 3.25 -0.23 2.51
CA SER A 133 2.35 0.06 3.63
C SER A 133 1.12 -0.86 3.65
N MET A 134 -0.09 -0.34 3.39
CA MET A 134 -1.28 -1.17 3.13
C MET A 134 -1.03 -2.22 2.03
N GLY A 135 -0.36 -1.85 0.93
CA GLY A 135 0.02 -2.79 -0.11
C GLY A 135 0.97 -3.89 0.37
N GLY A 136 1.85 -3.58 1.33
CA GLY A 136 2.72 -4.57 1.97
C GLY A 136 1.93 -5.51 2.89
N MET A 137 0.92 -4.99 3.59
CA MET A 137 -0.04 -5.81 4.35
C MET A 137 -0.85 -6.73 3.44
N HIS A 138 -1.31 -6.22 2.30
CA HIS A 138 -1.97 -7.03 1.27
C HIS A 138 -1.04 -8.12 0.74
N ALA A 139 0.25 -7.82 0.51
CA ALA A 139 1.23 -8.81 0.08
C ALA A 139 1.32 -10.00 1.04
N TRP A 140 1.32 -9.76 2.36
CA TRP A 140 1.29 -10.83 3.35
C TRP A 140 0.02 -11.68 3.28
N ILE A 141 -1.16 -11.06 3.19
CA ILE A 141 -2.44 -11.80 3.05
C ILE A 141 -2.43 -12.63 1.75
N TRP A 142 -1.97 -12.03 0.64
CA TRP A 142 -1.82 -12.70 -0.65
C TRP A 142 -0.99 -13.97 -0.55
N ALA A 143 0.18 -13.86 0.06
CA ALA A 143 1.13 -14.97 0.17
C ALA A 143 0.63 -16.09 1.08
N VAL A 144 -0.20 -15.78 2.07
CA VAL A 144 -0.86 -16.78 2.91
C VAL A 144 -2.04 -17.43 2.18
N ARG A 145 -2.89 -16.63 1.53
CA ARG A 145 -4.15 -17.10 0.95
C ARG A 145 -3.97 -17.79 -0.42
N TYR A 146 -2.99 -17.33 -1.20
CA TYR A 146 -2.69 -17.80 -2.55
C TYR A 146 -1.18 -18.10 -2.68
N PRO A 147 -0.64 -19.04 -1.88
CA PRO A 147 0.80 -19.23 -1.74
C PRO A 147 1.51 -19.68 -3.02
N ASP A 148 0.77 -20.22 -3.98
CA ASP A 148 1.29 -20.67 -5.28
C ASP A 148 1.20 -19.62 -6.39
N PHE A 149 0.64 -18.42 -6.12
CA PHE A 149 0.33 -17.43 -7.17
C PHE A 149 1.51 -16.50 -7.52
N MET A 150 2.60 -16.53 -6.76
CA MET A 150 3.78 -15.70 -7.05
C MET A 150 5.11 -16.39 -6.77
N ASP A 151 6.13 -16.03 -7.57
CA ASP A 151 7.51 -16.48 -7.33
C ASP A 151 8.20 -15.70 -6.22
N ALA A 152 8.05 -14.36 -6.25
CA ALA A 152 8.67 -13.43 -5.32
C ALA A 152 7.63 -12.52 -4.66
N LEU A 153 7.92 -12.14 -3.41
CA LEU A 153 7.09 -11.25 -2.60
C LEU A 153 7.95 -10.17 -1.96
N VAL A 154 7.53 -8.91 -2.09
CA VAL A 154 8.22 -7.75 -1.51
C VAL A 154 7.22 -6.91 -0.72
N PRO A 155 6.91 -7.32 0.53
CA PRO A 155 6.13 -6.50 1.45
C PRO A 155 7.02 -5.40 2.03
N MET A 156 6.64 -4.14 1.83
CA MET A 156 7.40 -2.99 2.30
C MET A 156 6.61 -2.21 3.35
N ALA A 157 7.31 -1.64 4.33
CA ALA A 157 6.74 -0.79 5.37
C ALA A 157 5.51 -1.45 6.04
N SER A 158 5.63 -2.73 6.40
CA SER A 158 4.53 -3.52 6.96
C SER A 158 5.08 -4.71 7.74
N GLN A 159 4.29 -5.24 8.67
CA GLN A 159 4.61 -6.45 9.43
C GLN A 159 3.50 -7.50 9.24
N PRO A 160 3.81 -8.81 9.20
CA PRO A 160 2.80 -9.86 9.08
C PRO A 160 2.21 -10.27 10.44
N THR A 161 1.97 -9.30 11.32
CA THR A 161 1.42 -9.50 12.66
C THR A 161 0.06 -8.83 12.78
N GLU A 162 -0.65 -9.12 13.87
CA GLU A 162 -1.93 -8.46 14.15
C GLU A 162 -1.78 -6.93 14.16
N MET A 163 -2.70 -6.24 13.49
CA MET A 163 -2.81 -4.78 13.54
C MET A 163 -3.03 -4.31 14.98
N SER A 164 -1.96 -3.83 15.60
CA SER A 164 -1.91 -3.56 17.04
C SER A 164 -0.91 -2.44 17.36
N GLY A 165 -0.68 -2.22 18.66
CA GLY A 165 0.32 -1.27 19.15
C GLY A 165 0.09 0.17 18.69
N ARG A 166 1.19 0.94 18.58
CA ARG A 166 1.17 2.35 18.19
C ARG A 166 0.44 2.57 16.86
N ASN A 167 0.67 1.69 15.89
CA ASN A 167 0.07 1.80 14.56
C ASN A 167 -1.47 1.74 14.62
N TRP A 168 -2.03 0.73 15.29
CA TRP A 168 -3.49 0.65 15.45
C TRP A 168 -4.05 1.81 16.28
N MET A 169 -3.40 2.17 17.39
CA MET A 169 -3.86 3.27 18.25
C MET A 169 -3.93 4.59 17.48
N LEU A 170 -2.91 4.93 16.70
CA LEU A 170 -2.90 6.16 15.89
C LEU A 170 -3.94 6.10 14.76
N ARG A 171 -4.11 4.97 14.08
CA ARG A 171 -5.17 4.80 13.06
C ARG A 171 -6.56 4.95 13.65
N ARG A 172 -6.79 4.37 14.83
CA ARG A 172 -8.07 4.53 15.53
C ARG A 172 -8.29 6.00 15.91
N MET A 173 -7.30 6.67 16.51
CA MET A 173 -7.40 8.10 16.84
C MET A 173 -7.73 8.95 15.60
N LEU A 174 -7.10 8.66 14.47
CA LEU A 174 -7.36 9.32 13.19
C LEU A 174 -8.83 9.19 12.77
N THR A 175 -9.44 8.02 12.98
CA THR A 175 -10.87 7.81 12.69
C THR A 175 -11.78 8.48 13.72
N GLU A 176 -11.43 8.47 15.01
CA GLU A 176 -12.26 9.14 16.04
C GLU A 176 -12.24 10.66 15.87
N MET A 177 -11.10 11.27 15.51
CA MET A 177 -11.01 12.72 15.25
C MET A 177 -12.01 13.22 14.20
N VAL A 178 -12.32 12.39 13.21
CA VAL A 178 -13.29 12.72 12.15
C VAL A 178 -14.71 12.40 12.59
N ARG A 179 -14.93 11.29 13.30
CA ARG A 179 -16.27 10.88 13.77
C ARG A 179 -16.81 11.81 14.87
N ASP A 180 -15.94 12.29 15.74
CA ASP A 180 -16.28 13.20 16.83
C ASP A 180 -16.47 14.65 16.35
N ASP A 181 -16.13 14.95 15.09
CA ASP A 181 -16.37 16.27 14.50
C ASP A 181 -17.87 16.44 14.18
N PRO A 182 -18.57 17.41 14.78
CA PRO A 182 -19.99 17.63 14.52
C PRO A 182 -20.28 17.98 13.05
N GLU A 183 -19.29 18.46 12.29
CA GLU A 183 -19.43 18.72 10.85
C GLU A 183 -19.47 17.43 10.02
N TYR A 184 -19.06 16.27 10.56
CA TYR A 184 -19.10 14.99 9.86
C TYR A 184 -20.55 14.52 9.59
N LEU A 185 -21.50 14.88 10.45
CA LEU A 185 -22.94 14.60 10.27
C LEU A 185 -23.23 13.14 9.87
N ASP A 186 -22.58 12.18 10.55
CA ASP A 186 -22.68 10.74 10.28
C ASP A 186 -22.45 10.37 8.80
N GLY A 187 -21.51 11.06 8.16
CA GLY A 187 -21.15 10.86 6.76
C GLY A 187 -22.03 11.59 5.76
N ASN A 188 -22.97 12.43 6.21
CA ASN A 188 -23.87 13.24 5.39
C ASN A 188 -23.47 14.73 5.32
N TYR A 189 -22.19 15.01 5.54
CA TYR A 189 -21.62 16.35 5.42
C TYR A 189 -21.75 16.93 4.00
N ALA A 190 -21.90 18.26 3.92
CA ALA A 190 -21.92 18.98 2.64
C ALA A 190 -20.51 19.37 2.16
N SER A 191 -19.60 19.57 3.12
CA SER A 191 -18.18 19.86 2.91
C SER A 191 -17.37 18.99 3.87
N PRO A 192 -16.13 18.57 3.53
CA PRO A 192 -15.32 17.77 4.43
C PRO A 192 -15.16 18.43 5.81
N PRO A 193 -15.29 17.67 6.92
CA PRO A 193 -15.18 18.20 8.26
C PRO A 193 -13.79 18.78 8.51
N ARG A 194 -13.71 19.91 9.22
CA ARG A 194 -12.45 20.64 9.42
C ARG A 194 -11.38 19.81 10.13
N SER A 195 -11.77 18.93 11.05
CA SER A 195 -10.87 17.99 11.73
C SER A 195 -10.05 17.14 10.76
N LEU A 196 -10.62 16.75 9.61
CA LEU A 196 -10.02 15.80 8.68
C LEU A 196 -8.66 16.30 8.14
N ARG A 197 -8.55 17.60 7.84
CA ARG A 197 -7.30 18.20 7.37
C ARG A 197 -6.20 18.08 8.43
N ILE A 198 -6.52 18.47 9.66
CA ILE A 198 -5.56 18.46 10.78
C ILE A 198 -5.21 17.02 11.15
N ALA A 199 -6.20 16.12 11.20
CA ALA A 199 -5.99 14.72 11.51
C ALA A 199 -5.06 14.05 10.47
N SER A 200 -5.28 14.32 9.18
CA SER A 200 -4.40 13.85 8.10
C SER A 200 -2.98 14.42 8.20
N ALA A 201 -2.83 15.72 8.44
CA ALA A 201 -1.52 16.38 8.55
C ALA A 201 -0.75 15.88 9.78
N PHE A 202 -1.41 15.79 10.93
CA PHE A 202 -0.86 15.25 12.16
C PHE A 202 -0.36 13.82 11.96
N PHE A 203 -1.20 12.94 11.40
CA PHE A 203 -0.82 11.56 11.18
C PHE A 203 0.36 11.44 10.20
N ALA A 204 0.40 12.26 9.15
CA ALA A 204 1.52 12.33 8.23
C ALA A 204 2.82 12.70 8.96
N LEU A 205 2.85 13.80 9.72
CA LEU A 205 4.03 14.23 10.48
C LEU A 205 4.45 13.21 11.57
N ALA A 206 3.49 12.57 12.22
CA ALA A 206 3.76 11.64 13.32
C ALA A 206 4.27 10.28 12.85
N THR A 207 4.12 9.96 11.56
CA THR A 207 4.32 8.60 11.04
C THR A 207 4.96 8.53 9.66
N ASN A 208 5.50 9.64 9.18
CA ASN A 208 6.21 9.78 7.93
C ASN A 208 7.19 10.93 8.12
N GLY A 209 8.34 10.91 7.45
CA GLY A 209 9.28 12.03 7.43
C GLY A 209 10.48 11.96 8.38
N GLY A 210 10.60 10.92 9.22
CA GLY A 210 11.85 10.51 9.89
C GLY A 210 12.46 11.55 10.83
N THR A 211 12.85 11.13 12.03
CA THR A 211 13.38 12.08 13.05
C THR A 211 14.57 12.90 12.52
N LEU A 212 15.52 12.25 11.83
CA LEU A 212 16.72 12.91 11.30
C LEU A 212 16.41 13.85 10.13
N ALA A 213 15.58 13.41 9.18
CA ALA A 213 15.22 14.23 8.03
C ALA A 213 14.39 15.46 8.43
N TYR A 214 13.45 15.33 9.36
CA TYR A 214 12.75 16.50 9.87
C TYR A 214 13.66 17.47 10.62
N GLN A 215 14.56 16.97 11.47
CA GLN A 215 15.49 17.84 12.18
C GLN A 215 16.43 18.59 11.20
N LYS A 216 16.82 17.96 10.10
CA LYS A 216 17.60 18.60 9.02
C LYS A 216 16.79 19.63 8.22
N ALA A 217 15.55 19.29 7.87
CA ALA A 217 14.69 20.15 7.06
C ALA A 217 14.20 21.39 7.84
N ALA A 218 13.95 21.23 9.13
CA ALA A 218 13.40 22.25 10.00
C ALA A 218 14.16 22.36 11.35
N PRO A 219 15.44 22.79 11.32
CA PRO A 219 16.29 22.84 12.51
C PRO A 219 15.96 23.98 13.48
N THR A 220 15.10 24.92 13.08
CA THR A 220 14.68 26.07 13.88
C THR A 220 13.16 26.13 13.94
N MET A 221 12.63 26.83 14.95
CA MET A 221 11.20 27.07 15.10
C MET A 221 10.59 27.71 13.84
N GLU A 222 11.23 28.74 13.27
CA GLU A 222 10.75 29.41 12.05
C GLU A 222 10.67 28.47 10.84
N LEU A 223 11.67 27.60 10.66
CA LEU A 223 11.65 26.63 9.56
C LEU A 223 10.62 25.52 9.80
N ALA A 224 10.38 25.12 11.05
CA ALA A 224 9.34 24.16 11.41
C ALA A 224 7.94 24.73 11.16
N ASP A 225 7.70 25.98 11.55
CA ASP A 225 6.45 26.70 11.30
C ASP A 225 6.20 26.83 9.78
N ASN A 226 7.21 27.28 9.02
CA ASN A 226 7.10 27.38 7.56
C ASN A 226 6.81 26.03 6.89
N PHE A 227 7.42 24.94 7.38
CA PHE A 227 7.15 23.59 6.89
C PHE A 227 5.69 23.18 7.14
N LEU A 228 5.21 23.39 8.37
CA LEU A 228 3.83 23.07 8.74
C LEU A 228 2.81 23.92 7.98
N ASP A 229 3.05 25.22 7.84
CA ASP A 229 2.20 26.13 7.09
C ASP A 229 2.10 25.72 5.62
N THR A 230 3.23 25.32 5.03
CA THR A 230 3.26 24.81 3.65
C THR A 230 2.43 23.54 3.51
N LEU A 231 2.52 22.61 4.48
CA LEU A 231 1.73 21.39 4.50
C LEU A 231 0.23 21.69 4.62
N LEU A 232 -0.15 22.59 5.53
CA LEU A 232 -1.55 22.93 5.80
C LEU A 232 -2.20 23.75 4.68
N ALA A 233 -1.41 24.51 3.92
CA ALA A 233 -1.86 25.30 2.77
C ALA A 233 -2.12 24.47 1.51
N GLN A 234 -1.67 23.20 1.45
CA GLN A 234 -1.92 22.35 0.29
C GLN A 234 -3.42 22.20 0.01
N PRO A 235 -3.83 22.11 -1.27
CA PRO A 235 -5.20 21.78 -1.63
C PRO A 235 -5.64 20.49 -0.95
N PHE A 236 -6.76 20.57 -0.24
CA PHE A 236 -7.28 19.44 0.53
C PHE A 236 -8.43 18.79 -0.22
N THR A 237 -8.22 17.57 -0.68
CA THR A 237 -9.12 16.86 -1.61
C THR A 237 -9.66 15.55 -1.05
N LEU A 238 -9.36 15.23 0.22
CA LEU A 238 -9.82 13.98 0.82
C LEU A 238 -11.31 14.04 1.15
N ASP A 239 -12.00 12.92 0.88
CA ASP A 239 -13.35 12.66 1.34
C ASP A 239 -13.31 11.95 2.70
N ALA A 240 -14.15 12.37 3.65
CA ALA A 240 -14.15 11.84 5.01
C ALA A 240 -14.68 10.41 5.09
N ASN A 241 -15.66 10.04 4.27
CA ASN A 241 -16.17 8.67 4.25
C ASN A 241 -15.11 7.74 3.67
N ASP A 242 -14.52 8.07 2.52
CA ASP A 242 -13.43 7.28 1.95
C ASP A 242 -12.29 7.10 2.95
N PHE A 243 -11.88 8.19 3.60
CA PHE A 243 -10.81 8.17 4.60
C PHE A 243 -11.11 7.24 5.78
N LEU A 244 -12.31 7.32 6.36
CA LEU A 244 -12.72 6.45 7.46
C LEU A 244 -12.73 4.98 7.07
N TYR A 245 -13.21 4.66 5.87
CA TYR A 245 -13.22 3.29 5.36
C TYR A 245 -11.79 2.79 5.09
N GLN A 246 -10.94 3.59 4.44
CA GLN A 246 -9.55 3.24 4.14
C GLN A 246 -8.74 2.93 5.40
N TRP A 247 -8.80 3.79 6.43
CA TRP A 247 -8.08 3.53 7.68
C TRP A 247 -8.72 2.43 8.53
N GLY A 248 -10.05 2.33 8.49
CA GLY A 248 -10.83 1.29 9.16
C GLY A 248 -10.61 -0.12 8.60
N ALA A 249 -10.31 -0.24 7.30
CA ALA A 249 -10.14 -1.53 6.60
C ALA A 249 -9.00 -2.40 7.14
N SER A 250 -8.09 -1.80 7.91
CA SER A 250 -7.01 -2.51 8.60
C SER A 250 -7.46 -3.33 9.82
N ARG A 251 -8.71 -3.16 10.27
CA ARG A 251 -9.28 -3.92 11.38
C ARG A 251 -9.33 -5.41 11.04
N GLY A 252 -8.84 -6.25 11.96
CA GLY A 252 -8.81 -7.70 11.80
C GLY A 252 -7.64 -8.23 10.97
N TYR A 253 -6.75 -7.36 10.47
CA TYR A 253 -5.52 -7.80 9.81
C TYR A 253 -4.64 -8.63 10.75
N ASN A 254 -4.39 -9.90 10.40
CA ASN A 254 -3.45 -10.77 11.11
C ASN A 254 -3.00 -11.97 10.22
N PRO A 255 -1.89 -11.84 9.47
CA PRO A 255 -1.34 -12.94 8.67
C PRO A 255 -0.52 -13.96 9.48
N ALA A 256 -0.18 -13.66 10.74
CA ALA A 256 0.79 -14.43 11.53
C ALA A 256 0.51 -15.95 11.57
N PRO A 257 -0.74 -16.42 11.73
CA PRO A 257 -1.03 -17.85 11.76
C PRO A 257 -0.71 -18.60 10.46
N GLY A 258 -0.55 -17.89 9.34
CA GLY A 258 -0.37 -18.47 8.01
C GLY A 258 1.05 -18.40 7.45
N LEU A 259 2.01 -17.84 8.18
CA LEU A 259 3.34 -17.52 7.64
C LEU A 259 4.09 -18.74 7.05
N GLU A 260 3.93 -19.92 7.64
CA GLU A 260 4.58 -21.15 7.18
C GLU A 260 4.02 -21.68 5.84
N GLN A 261 2.86 -21.17 5.41
CA GLN A 261 2.23 -21.50 4.13
C GLN A 261 2.87 -20.74 2.97
N ILE A 262 3.57 -19.63 3.23
CA ILE A 262 4.19 -18.80 2.21
C ILE A 262 5.26 -19.59 1.45
N ARG A 263 5.09 -19.70 0.13
CA ARG A 263 6.03 -20.40 -0.75
C ARG A 263 6.90 -19.46 -1.58
N ALA A 264 6.52 -18.20 -1.75
CA ALA A 264 7.29 -17.22 -2.50
C ALA A 264 8.64 -16.96 -1.81
N MET A 265 9.64 -16.53 -2.58
CA MET A 265 10.86 -15.96 -2.01
C MET A 265 10.55 -14.54 -1.52
N VAL A 266 10.80 -14.27 -0.23
CA VAL A 266 10.35 -13.03 0.41
C VAL A 266 11.53 -12.12 0.71
N LEU A 267 11.44 -10.88 0.26
CA LEU A 267 12.28 -9.77 0.72
C LEU A 267 11.37 -8.76 1.43
N ALA A 268 11.27 -8.87 2.74
CA ALA A 268 10.60 -7.84 3.53
C ALA A 268 11.49 -6.61 3.62
N ILE A 269 10.96 -5.42 3.35
CA ILE A 269 11.73 -4.17 3.41
C ILE A 269 11.10 -3.26 4.46
N ASN A 270 11.94 -2.73 5.34
CA ASN A 270 11.54 -1.72 6.30
C ASN A 270 12.64 -0.67 6.47
N ALA A 271 12.30 0.51 6.98
CA ALA A 271 13.28 1.52 7.37
C ALA A 271 13.45 1.56 8.88
N ALA A 272 14.67 1.79 9.35
CA ALA A 272 14.97 1.80 10.78
C ALA A 272 14.30 2.98 11.52
N ASP A 273 13.92 4.02 10.79
CA ASP A 273 13.16 5.18 11.27
C ASP A 273 11.65 5.08 10.99
N ASP A 274 11.12 3.92 10.58
CA ASP A 274 9.67 3.73 10.36
C ASP A 274 8.89 3.74 11.68
N GLU A 275 8.14 4.82 11.92
CA GLU A 275 7.40 5.04 13.16
C GLU A 275 6.13 4.17 13.28
N ARG A 276 5.67 3.57 12.18
CA ARG A 276 4.49 2.68 12.14
C ARG A 276 4.86 1.24 12.38
N TYR A 277 6.05 0.83 11.91
CA TYR A 277 6.58 -0.53 12.08
C TYR A 277 7.99 -0.49 12.70
N PRO A 278 8.10 -0.01 13.94
CA PRO A 278 9.39 0.16 14.61
C PRO A 278 10.17 -1.16 14.72
N PRO A 279 11.43 -1.23 14.24
CA PRO A 279 12.24 -2.45 14.33
C PRO A 279 12.56 -2.86 15.77
N GLU A 280 12.56 -1.93 16.74
CA GLU A 280 12.82 -2.22 18.14
C GLU A 280 11.78 -3.16 18.79
N THR A 281 10.63 -3.37 18.13
CA THR A 281 9.63 -4.34 18.56
C THR A 281 10.07 -5.79 18.35
N GLY A 282 11.03 -6.04 17.44
CA GLY A 282 11.48 -7.39 17.06
C GLY A 282 10.42 -8.25 16.36
N LEU A 283 9.24 -7.69 16.05
CA LEU A 283 8.10 -8.43 15.53
C LEU A 283 8.36 -8.97 14.12
N MET A 284 9.03 -8.19 13.27
CA MET A 284 9.36 -8.63 11.91
C MET A 284 10.39 -9.76 11.96
N GLU A 285 11.45 -9.61 12.75
CA GLU A 285 12.51 -10.60 12.92
C GLU A 285 11.94 -11.92 13.43
N HIS A 286 11.04 -11.87 14.42
CA HIS A 286 10.36 -13.06 14.92
C HIS A 286 9.47 -13.69 13.85
N ALA A 287 8.67 -12.89 13.14
CA ALA A 287 7.83 -13.40 12.07
C ALA A 287 8.64 -14.07 10.93
N MET A 288 9.82 -13.54 10.59
CA MET A 288 10.69 -14.11 9.55
C MET A 288 11.24 -15.49 9.90
N GLN A 289 11.22 -15.89 11.17
CA GLN A 289 11.56 -17.27 11.56
C GLN A 289 10.54 -18.30 11.01
N HIS A 290 9.31 -17.88 10.72
CA HIS A 290 8.25 -18.72 10.16
C HIS A 290 8.15 -18.64 8.64
N VAL A 291 8.92 -17.78 7.98
CA VAL A 291 8.93 -17.62 6.51
C VAL A 291 10.12 -18.35 5.92
N ARG A 292 9.87 -19.51 5.31
CA ARG A 292 10.91 -20.46 4.84
C ARG A 292 11.99 -19.86 3.95
N HIS A 293 11.62 -18.91 3.09
CA HIS A 293 12.51 -18.26 2.13
C HIS A 293 12.50 -16.74 2.31
N GLY A 294 12.43 -16.28 3.56
CA GLY A 294 12.36 -14.86 3.91
C GLY A 294 13.70 -14.26 4.31
N ARG A 295 13.95 -13.04 3.85
CA ARG A 295 14.97 -12.15 4.43
C ARG A 295 14.39 -10.76 4.66
N LEU A 296 14.92 -10.07 5.66
CA LEU A 296 14.61 -8.68 5.97
C LEU A 296 15.74 -7.77 5.47
N LEU A 297 15.40 -6.75 4.69
CA LEU A 297 16.23 -5.58 4.45
C LEU A 297 15.76 -4.47 5.39
N LEU A 298 16.61 -4.09 6.35
CA LEU A 298 16.40 -2.93 7.19
C LEU A 298 17.25 -1.78 6.67
N ILE A 299 16.62 -0.78 6.07
CA ILE A 299 17.29 0.43 5.57
C ILE A 299 17.73 1.26 6.77
N PRO A 300 19.04 1.54 6.94
CA PRO A 300 19.51 2.34 8.07
C PRO A 300 18.93 3.76 8.02
N ALA A 301 18.49 4.25 9.18
CA ALA A 301 18.01 5.62 9.32
C ALA A 301 19.14 6.61 8.99
N SER A 302 18.82 7.64 8.24
CA SER A 302 19.74 8.72 7.89
C SER A 302 18.99 10.02 7.68
N GLU A 303 19.72 11.08 7.34
CA GLU A 303 19.11 12.34 6.90
C GLU A 303 18.43 12.24 5.53
N ASP A 304 18.66 11.16 4.78
CA ASP A 304 18.12 10.94 3.43
C ASP A 304 16.95 9.95 3.42
N THR A 305 16.67 9.29 4.56
CA THR A 305 15.45 8.52 4.81
C THR A 305 14.34 9.43 5.32
N CYS A 306 13.09 8.99 5.23
CA CYS A 306 11.93 9.77 5.65
C CYS A 306 10.94 8.90 6.43
N GLY A 307 11.45 8.14 7.41
CA GLY A 307 10.64 7.25 8.24
C GLY A 307 9.86 6.24 7.39
N HIS A 308 8.55 6.12 7.67
CA HIS A 308 7.67 5.22 6.90
C HIS A 308 7.71 5.45 5.37
N GLY A 309 7.90 6.70 4.93
CA GLY A 309 7.94 7.08 3.51
C GLY A 309 9.18 6.61 2.76
N THR A 310 10.22 6.16 3.46
CA THR A 310 11.49 5.71 2.85
C THR A 310 11.27 4.61 1.82
N ASN A 311 10.28 3.74 2.04
CA ASN A 311 9.94 2.63 1.15
C ASN A 311 9.36 3.10 -0.21
N GLY A 312 8.93 4.35 -0.32
CA GLY A 312 8.59 4.99 -1.59
C GLY A 312 9.80 5.43 -2.44
N LEU A 313 11.02 5.31 -1.91
CA LEU A 313 12.27 5.74 -2.53
C LEU A 313 13.10 4.51 -2.94
N ALA A 314 12.90 4.02 -4.17
CA ALA A 314 13.47 2.76 -4.64
C ALA A 314 15.00 2.72 -4.66
N ARG A 315 15.67 3.88 -4.68
CA ARG A 315 17.13 3.98 -4.57
C ARG A 315 17.73 3.24 -3.37
N PHE A 316 16.95 3.04 -2.29
CA PHE A 316 17.41 2.35 -1.08
C PHE A 316 17.34 0.82 -1.13
N TYR A 317 16.64 0.23 -2.11
CA TYR A 317 16.41 -1.21 -2.15
C TYR A 317 16.41 -1.82 -3.56
N LYS A 318 16.60 -1.01 -4.62
CA LYS A 318 16.54 -1.49 -6.00
C LYS A 318 17.58 -2.56 -6.31
N ALA A 319 18.74 -2.54 -5.63
CA ALA A 319 19.77 -3.56 -5.80
C ALA A 319 19.33 -4.92 -5.22
N GLU A 320 18.77 -4.92 -4.03
CA GLU A 320 18.26 -6.11 -3.34
C GLU A 320 17.03 -6.68 -4.03
N LEU A 321 16.18 -5.81 -4.59
CA LEU A 321 15.07 -6.21 -5.45
C LEU A 321 15.58 -6.89 -6.73
N GLN A 322 16.61 -6.33 -7.37
CA GLN A 322 17.22 -6.93 -8.55
C GLN A 322 17.82 -8.31 -8.25
N GLU A 323 18.52 -8.45 -7.12
CA GLU A 323 19.08 -9.71 -6.64
C GLU A 323 17.98 -10.75 -6.35
N LEU A 324 16.88 -10.35 -5.71
CA LEU A 324 15.72 -11.20 -5.49
C LEU A 324 15.15 -11.72 -6.82
N LEU A 325 14.96 -10.84 -7.81
CA LEU A 325 14.43 -11.23 -9.12
C LEU A 325 15.40 -12.09 -9.93
N GLN A 326 16.70 -12.02 -9.68
CA GLN A 326 17.68 -12.90 -10.33
C GLN A 326 17.73 -14.29 -9.66
N SER A 327 17.50 -14.36 -8.34
CA SER A 327 17.62 -15.58 -7.55
C SER A 327 16.30 -16.35 -7.38
N ALA A 328 15.16 -15.66 -7.40
CA ALA A 328 13.86 -16.29 -7.21
C ALA A 328 13.56 -17.25 -8.37
N PRO A 329 13.18 -18.51 -8.10
CA PRO A 329 12.86 -19.47 -9.15
C PRO A 329 11.71 -18.95 -10.00
N ARG A 330 11.72 -19.28 -11.30
CA ARG A 330 10.56 -19.07 -12.18
C ARG A 330 9.69 -20.31 -12.13
N ARG A 331 8.61 -20.29 -11.36
CA ARG A 331 7.69 -21.43 -11.28
C ARG A 331 6.74 -21.37 -12.46
N ALA A 332 6.51 -22.51 -13.10
CA ALA A 332 5.47 -22.61 -14.12
C ALA A 332 4.11 -22.35 -13.48
N SER A 333 3.24 -21.64 -14.20
CA SER A 333 1.81 -21.58 -13.85
C SER A 333 1.27 -23.01 -13.80
N ARG A 334 0.73 -23.41 -12.64
CA ARG A 334 0.10 -24.72 -12.49
C ARG A 334 -1.32 -24.72 -13.02
#